data_AF-A0A183HIH3-F1
#
_entry.id   AF-A0A183HIH3-F1
#
_cell.length_a   1.000
_cell.length_b   1.000
_cell.length_c   1.000
_cell.angle_alpha   90.00
_cell.angle_beta   90.00
_cell.angle_gamma   90.00
#
_symmetry.space_group_name_H-M   'P 1'
#
loop_
_entity.id
_entity.type
_entity.pdbx_description
1 polymer ?
#
loop_
_entity_poly.entity_id
_entity_poly.type
_entity_poly.pdbx_seq_one_letter_code
_entity_poly.pdbx_strand_id
1 'polypeptide(L)'
;MGSNYSLQHFTAALNDSRESTFLTKVELRFNIAHCYDIAGDLDRAAIEYRTILTDHSVQLTSSLQAQILRQLGNVSFVFVFFFFFLFFFSPFIHTFLSTFFLLLVI
;
A
#
# COMPACT_ATOMS: atom_id res chain seq x y z
N MET A 1 11.32 2.40 -10.05
CA MET A 1 12.18 3.61 -10.04
C MET A 1 11.41 4.93 -9.95
N GLY A 2 10.13 5.02 -10.32
CA GLY A 2 9.36 6.29 -10.28
C GLY A 2 8.89 6.78 -8.90
N SER A 3 8.58 5.88 -7.95
CA SER A 3 8.00 6.26 -6.65
C SER A 3 8.92 7.15 -5.79
N ASN A 4 10.23 6.96 -5.85
CA ASN A 4 11.19 7.72 -5.04
C ASN A 4 11.26 9.21 -5.42
N TYR A 5 11.19 9.52 -6.71
CA TYR A 5 11.16 10.92 -7.17
C TYR A 5 9.85 11.60 -6.78
N SER A 6 8.71 10.93 -7.01
CA SER A 6 7.40 11.44 -6.59
C SER A 6 7.33 11.70 -5.09
N LEU A 7 7.84 10.76 -4.27
CA LEU A 7 7.88 10.90 -2.82
C LEU A 7 8.66 12.14 -2.38
N GLN A 8 9.83 12.40 -2.98
CA GLN A 8 10.64 13.58 -2.68
C GLN A 8 9.90 14.87 -3.03
N HIS A 9 9.29 14.94 -4.21
CA HIS A 9 8.55 16.13 -4.64
C HIS A 9 7.32 16.40 -3.78
N PHE A 10 6.54 15.37 -3.41
CA PHE A 10 5.39 15.54 -2.53
C PHE A 10 5.81 15.92 -1.12
N THR A 11 6.89 15.37 -0.59
CA THR A 11 7.42 15.73 0.73
C THR A 11 7.91 17.18 0.75
N ALA A 12 8.61 17.61 -0.31
CA ALA A 12 9.02 19.00 -0.46
C ALA A 12 7.82 19.96 -0.52
N ALA A 13 6.77 19.60 -1.29
CA ALA A 13 5.55 20.39 -1.39
C ALA A 13 4.77 20.43 -0.07
N LEU A 14 4.77 19.35 0.73
CA LEU A 14 4.10 19.31 2.02
C LEU A 14 4.77 20.22 3.06
N ASN A 15 6.09 20.34 2.98
CA ASN A 15 6.91 21.16 3.86
C ASN A 15 7.00 22.64 3.41
N ASP A 16 6.57 22.96 2.20
CA ASP A 16 6.47 24.35 1.76
C ASP A 16 5.40 25.08 2.59
N SER A 17 5.74 26.29 3.05
CA SER A 17 4.82 27.16 3.78
C SER A 17 3.69 27.69 2.89
N ARG A 18 3.90 27.71 1.57
CA ARG A 18 2.90 28.14 0.59
C ARG A 18 1.90 27.01 0.38
N GLU A 19 0.61 27.32 0.47
CA GLU A 19 -0.41 26.36 0.07
C GLU A 19 -0.30 26.09 -1.43
N SER A 20 -0.29 24.81 -1.79
CA SER A 20 -0.33 24.38 -3.17
C SER A 20 -1.70 24.69 -3.76
N THR A 21 -1.70 25.27 -4.96
CA THR A 21 -2.94 25.62 -5.69
C THR A 21 -3.67 24.39 -6.22
N PHE A 22 -2.98 23.25 -6.33
CA PHE A 22 -3.51 22.06 -6.99
C PHE A 22 -3.82 20.90 -6.04
N LEU A 23 -3.01 20.73 -4.99
CA LEU A 23 -3.20 19.67 -4.00
C LEU A 23 -3.18 20.27 -2.60
N THR A 24 -4.22 20.01 -1.83
CA THR A 24 -4.24 20.28 -0.40
C THR A 24 -3.16 19.47 0.32
N LYS A 25 -2.77 19.89 1.53
CA LYS A 25 -1.81 19.13 2.35
C LYS A 25 -2.24 17.69 2.61
N VAL A 26 -3.54 17.45 2.64
CA VAL A 26 -4.13 16.15 2.90
C VAL A 26 -4.05 15.26 1.67
N GLU A 27 -4.28 15.82 0.49
CA GLU A 27 -4.04 15.12 -0.78
C GLU A 27 -2.55 14.84 -1.00
N LEU A 28 -1.66 15.74 -0.57
CA LEU A 28 -0.21 15.47 -0.56
C LEU A 28 0.14 14.29 0.34
N ARG A 29 -0.39 14.25 1.57
CA ARG A 29 -0.23 13.10 2.49
C ARG A 29 -0.77 11.81 1.89
N PHE A 30 -1.92 11.85 1.25
CA PHE A 30 -2.48 10.70 0.54
C PHE A 30 -1.56 10.20 -0.58
N ASN A 31 -1.00 11.10 -1.38
CA ASN A 31 -0.08 10.75 -2.47
C ASN A 31 1.25 10.19 -1.95
N ILE A 32 1.75 10.69 -0.82
CA ILE A 32 2.91 10.11 -0.11
C ILE A 32 2.61 8.69 0.34
N ALA A 33 1.47 8.46 0.99
CA ALA A 33 1.03 7.12 1.40
C ALA A 33 0.93 6.16 0.20
N HIS A 34 0.40 6.65 -0.92
CA HIS A 34 0.32 5.88 -2.16
C HIS A 34 1.68 5.55 -2.77
N CYS A 35 2.70 6.39 -2.57
CA CYS A 35 4.07 6.06 -2.99
C CYS A 35 4.63 4.87 -2.19
N TYR A 36 4.30 4.74 -0.89
CA TYR A 36 4.68 3.58 -0.09
C TYR A 36 3.95 2.31 -0.54
N ASP A 37 2.66 2.42 -0.84
CA ASP A 37 1.84 1.32 -1.38
C ASP A 37 2.44 0.77 -2.69
N ILE A 38 2.75 1.64 -3.65
CA ILE A 38 3.39 1.26 -4.92
C ILE A 38 4.80 0.69 -4.71
N ALA A 39 5.52 1.14 -3.67
CA ALA A 39 6.84 0.60 -3.33
C ALA A 39 6.77 -0.77 -2.62
N GLY A 40 5.58 -1.25 -2.26
CA GLY A 40 5.37 -2.50 -1.53
C GLY A 40 5.57 -2.38 -0.02
N ASP A 41 5.81 -1.18 0.51
CA ASP A 41 5.88 -0.92 1.95
C ASP A 41 4.45 -0.73 2.50
N LEU A 42 3.69 -1.82 2.47
CA LEU A 42 2.25 -1.82 2.77
C LEU A 42 1.96 -1.46 4.23
N ASP A 43 2.87 -1.77 5.15
CA ASP A 43 2.74 -1.42 6.56
C ASP A 43 2.77 0.10 6.75
N ARG A 44 3.78 0.78 6.18
CA ARG A 44 3.85 2.24 6.23
C ARG A 44 2.68 2.88 5.49
N ALA A 45 2.29 2.36 4.34
CA ALA A 45 1.13 2.85 3.61
C ALA A 45 -0.15 2.79 4.46
N ALA A 46 -0.39 1.66 5.12
CA ALA A 46 -1.55 1.48 5.99
C ALA A 46 -1.56 2.43 7.19
N ILE A 47 -0.40 2.66 7.82
CA ILE A 47 -0.26 3.61 8.93
C ILE A 47 -0.61 5.03 8.47
N GLU A 48 -0.05 5.48 7.35
CA GLU A 48 -0.32 6.81 6.82
C GLU A 48 -1.79 7.00 6.44
N TYR A 49 -2.39 6.03 5.75
CA TYR A 49 -3.82 6.05 5.42
C TYR A 49 -4.72 6.13 6.65
N ARG A 50 -4.43 5.35 7.69
CA ARG A 50 -5.17 5.39 8.95
C ARG A 50 -5.00 6.73 9.64
N THR A 51 -3.78 7.26 9.66
CA THR A 51 -3.48 8.56 10.28
C THR A 51 -4.29 9.68 9.62
N ILE A 52 -4.41 9.68 8.30
CA ILE A 52 -5.25 10.65 7.57
C ILE A 52 -6.73 10.51 7.96
N LEU A 53 -7.25 9.29 8.08
CA LEU A 53 -8.65 9.06 8.47
C LEU A 53 -8.98 9.45 9.91
N THR A 54 -8.01 9.33 10.83
CA THR A 54 -8.21 9.65 12.25
C THR A 54 -7.90 11.11 12.59
N ASP A 55 -7.37 11.88 11.65
CA ASP A 55 -7.01 13.27 11.85
C ASP A 55 -8.26 14.16 11.79
N HIS A 56 -8.87 14.41 12.96
CA HIS A 56 -10.07 15.24 13.08
C HIS A 56 -9.85 16.73 12.77
N SER A 57 -8.59 17.18 12.67
CA SER A 57 -8.27 18.56 12.27
C SER A 57 -8.47 18.80 10.77
N VAL A 58 -8.64 17.73 10.01
CA VAL A 58 -8.73 17.72 8.56
C VAL A 58 -10.14 17.40 8.12
N GLN A 59 -10.73 18.24 7.26
CA GLN A 59 -11.94 17.88 6.53
C GLN A 59 -11.59 17.07 5.28
N LEU A 60 -11.95 15.79 5.29
CA LEU A 60 -11.81 14.91 4.12
C LEU A 60 -13.01 15.07 3.19
N THR A 61 -12.75 15.14 1.89
CA THR A 61 -13.81 14.98 0.89
C THR A 61 -14.27 13.52 0.88
N SER A 62 -15.56 13.30 0.60
CA SER A 62 -16.14 11.95 0.51
C SER A 62 -15.41 11.08 -0.52
N SER A 63 -14.98 11.68 -1.63
CA SER A 63 -14.17 11.03 -2.66
C SER A 63 -12.82 10.55 -2.12
N LEU A 64 -12.08 11.43 -1.42
CA LEU A 64 -10.76 11.07 -0.87
C LEU A 64 -10.88 10.00 0.22
N GLN A 65 -11.90 10.11 1.08
CA GLN A 65 -12.19 9.10 2.08
C GLN A 65 -12.47 7.73 1.46
N ALA A 66 -13.30 7.68 0.40
CA ALA A 66 -13.58 6.44 -0.33
C ALA A 66 -12.31 5.84 -0.97
N GLN A 67 -11.44 6.68 -1.52
CA GLN A 67 -10.15 6.24 -2.06
C GLN A 67 -9.24 5.64 -0.98
N ILE A 68 -9.12 6.29 0.18
CA ILE A 68 -8.31 5.78 1.30
C ILE A 68 -8.84 4.42 1.78
N LEU A 69 -10.16 4.30 1.98
CA LEU A 69 -10.79 3.05 2.39
C LEU A 69 -10.58 1.94 1.37
N ARG A 70 -10.66 2.26 0.07
CA ARG A 70 -10.35 1.32 -1.01
C ARG A 70 -8.92 0.80 -0.93
N GLN A 71 -7.93 1.69 -0.72
CA GLN A 71 -6.53 1.27 -0.63
C GLN A 71 -6.26 0.44 0.63
N LEU A 72 -6.84 0.81 1.78
CA LEU A 72 -6.75 -0.02 3.00
C LEU A 72 -7.36 -1.41 2.83
N GLY A 73 -8.47 -1.51 2.10
CA GLY A 73 -9.08 -2.78 1.73
C GLY A 73 -8.13 -3.64 0.90
N ASN A 74 -7.46 -3.05 -0.09
CA ASN A 74 -6.47 -3.74 -0.92
C ASN A 74 -5.30 -4.25 -0.09
N VAL A 75 -4.71 -3.42 0.77
CA VAL A 75 -3.60 -3.82 1.67
C VAL A 75 -4.01 -5.00 2.54
N SER A 76 -5.20 -4.94 3.14
CA SER A 76 -5.73 -6.02 3.98
C SER A 76 -5.97 -7.30 3.19
N PHE A 77 -6.51 -7.19 1.98
CA PHE A 77 -6.75 -8.33 1.10
C PHE A 77 -5.45 -9.01 0.67
N VAL A 78 -4.43 -8.24 0.27
CA VAL A 78 -3.11 -8.77 -0.12
C VAL A 78 -2.48 -9.54 1.04
N PHE A 79 -2.56 -9.00 2.26
CA PHE A 79 -2.06 -9.68 3.45
C PHE A 79 -2.79 -11.01 3.70
N VAL A 80 -4.13 -11.00 3.71
CA VAL A 80 -4.93 -12.22 3.94
C VAL A 80 -4.72 -13.26 2.84
N PHE A 81 -4.69 -12.82 1.58
CA PHE A 81 -4.48 -13.71 0.44
C PHE A 81 -3.08 -14.33 0.46
N PHE A 82 -2.05 -13.55 0.78
CA PHE A 82 -0.69 -14.06 0.93
C PHE A 82 -0.61 -15.12 2.04
N PHE A 83 -1.18 -14.84 3.22
CA PHE A 83 -1.23 -15.80 4.33
C PHE A 83 -2.02 -17.06 3.99
N PHE A 84 -3.18 -16.91 3.34
CA PHE A 84 -4.00 -18.03 2.91
C PHE A 84 -3.23 -18.92 1.92
N PHE A 85 -2.59 -18.34 0.92
CA PHE A 85 -1.76 -19.06 -0.04
C PHE A 85 -0.60 -19.79 0.65
N LEU A 86 0.11 -19.09 1.53
CA LEU A 86 1.27 -19.65 2.24
C LEU A 86 0.87 -20.80 3.17
N PHE A 87 -0.29 -20.75 3.81
CA PHE A 87 -0.73 -21.82 4.72
C PHE A 87 -1.37 -23.01 4.00
N PHE A 88 -2.23 -22.77 3.01
CA PHE A 88 -3.00 -23.82 2.35
C PHE A 88 -2.28 -24.45 1.15
N PHE A 89 -1.52 -23.68 0.38
CA PHE A 89 -0.90 -24.15 -0.85
C PHE A 89 0.58 -24.50 -0.71
N SER A 90 1.30 -23.93 0.27
CA SER A 90 2.71 -24.30 0.52
C SER A 90 2.94 -25.80 0.69
N PRO A 91 2.17 -26.56 1.50
CA PRO A 91 2.40 -28.00 1.63
C PRO A 91 2.09 -28.77 0.33
N PHE A 92 1.14 -28.27 -0.46
CA PHE A 92 0.81 -28.85 -1.78
C PHE A 92 1.94 -28.63 -2.79
N ILE A 93 2.53 -27.44 -2.83
CA ILE A 93 3.65 -27.12 -3.73
C ILE A 93 4.88 -27.96 -3.38
N HIS A 94 5.21 -28.08 -2.09
CA HIS A 94 6.34 -28.89 -1.64
C HIS A 94 6.18 -30.37 -1.99
N THR A 95 4.98 -30.92 -1.76
CA THR A 95 4.69 -32.31 -2.09
C THR A 95 4.73 -32.52 -3.59
N PHE A 96 4.07 -31.66 -4.38
CA PHE A 96 4.02 -31.75 -5.84
C PHE A 96 5.41 -31.64 -6.49
N LEU A 97 6.26 -30.70 -6.08
CA LEU A 97 7.64 -30.62 -6.58
C LEU A 97 8.43 -31.88 -6.21
N SER A 98 8.28 -32.39 -4.98
CA SER A 98 8.98 -33.60 -4.55
C SER A 98 8.58 -34.82 -5.38
N THR A 99 7.29 -35.01 -5.67
CA THR A 99 6.83 -36.13 -6.51
C THR A 99 7.25 -35.95 -7.97
N PHE A 100 7.15 -34.73 -8.50
CA PHE A 100 7.56 -34.43 -9.88
C PHE A 100 9.07 -34.65 -10.09
N PHE A 101 9.90 -34.25 -9.13
CA PHE A 101 11.35 -34.48 -9.20
C PHE A 101 11.70 -35.96 -9.14
N LEU A 102 10.99 -36.75 -8.33
CA LEU A 102 11.18 -38.20 -8.26
C LEU A 102 10.84 -38.88 -9.60
N LEU A 103 9.76 -38.45 -10.25
CA LEU A 103 9.32 -38.94 -11.56
C LEU A 103 10.26 -38.59 -12.72
N LEU A 104 11.06 -37.52 -12.59
CA LEU A 104 11.99 -37.08 -13.63
C LEU A 104 13.36 -37.78 -13.54
N VAL A 105 13.65 -38.42 -12.41
CA VAL A 105 14.92 -39.12 -12.12
C VAL A 105 14.81 -40.65 -12.35
N ILE A 106 13.61 -41.16 -12.67
CA ILE A 106 13.34 -42.56 -13.05
C ILE A 106 13.16 -42.63 -14.57
#